data_AF-S0FWP0-F1
#
_entry.id   AF-S0FWP0-F1
#
_cell.length_a   1.000
_cell.length_b   1.000
_cell.length_c   1.000
_cell.angle_alpha   90.00
_cell.angle_beta   90.00
_cell.angle_gamma   90.00
#
_symmetry.space_group_name_H-M   'P 1'
#
loop_
_entity.id
_entity.type
_entity.pdbx_description
1 polymer ?
#
loop_
_entity_poly.entity_id
_entity_poly.type
_entity_poly.pdbx_seq_one_letter_code
_entity_poly.pdbx_strand_id
1 'polypeptide(L)' 'MAYFITESCISCGACESECPVSCIAAGDSVYVIDADACIECGACANVCPVDAPQQQ' A
#
# COMPACT_ATOMS: atom_id res chain seq x y z
N MET A 1 12.93 2.20 -4.68
CA MET A 1 11.87 3.22 -4.78
C MET A 1 10.61 2.64 -4.15
N ALA A 2 10.21 3.13 -2.97
CA ALA A 2 9.10 2.51 -2.26
C ALA A 2 7.74 2.85 -2.91
N TYR A 3 6.76 1.97 -2.71
CA TYR A 3 5.37 2.33 -2.94
C TYR A 3 4.87 3.26 -1.83
N PHE A 4 4.01 4.20 -2.18
CA PHE A 4 3.25 5.01 -1.23
C PHE A 4 1.76 4.96 -1.60
N ILE A 5 0.90 5.12 -0.59
CA ILE A 5 -0.56 5.12 -0.79
C ILE A 5 -1.04 6.56 -0.86
N THR A 6 -1.71 6.90 -1.95
CA THR A 6 -2.30 8.22 -2.17
C THR A 6 -3.57 8.44 -1.36
N GLU A 7 -4.03 9.69 -1.31
CA GLU A 7 -5.31 10.10 -0.74
C GLU A 7 -6.55 9.49 -1.43
N SER A 8 -6.36 8.80 -2.56
CA SER A 8 -7.44 8.04 -3.23
C SER A 8 -7.80 6.74 -2.49
N CYS A 9 -7.03 6.35 -1.47
CA CYS A 9 -7.30 5.16 -0.68
C CYS A 9 -8.66 5.24 0.04
N ILE A 10 -9.47 4.20 -0.14
CA ILE A 10 -10.79 4.06 0.50
C ILE A 10 -10.75 3.20 1.78
N SER A 11 -9.56 2.95 2.33
CA SER A 11 -9.34 2.17 3.55
C SER A 11 -10.01 0.78 3.58
N CYS A 12 -9.99 0.08 2.44
CA CYS A 12 -10.58 -1.26 2.30
C CYS A 12 -9.73 -2.41 2.89
N GLY A 13 -8.43 -2.20 3.14
CA GLY A 13 -7.53 -3.20 3.73
C GLY A 13 -7.03 -4.32 2.82
N ALA A 14 -7.43 -4.37 1.54
CA ALA A 14 -6.98 -5.43 0.62
C ALA A 14 -5.45 -5.48 0.47
N CYS A 15 -4.80 -4.32 0.37
CA CYS A 15 -3.35 -4.24 0.20
C CYS A 15 -2.52 -4.74 1.39
N GLU A 16 -3.04 -4.68 2.61
CA GLU A 16 -2.34 -5.14 3.82
C GLU A 16 -2.14 -6.67 3.80
N SER A 17 -3.20 -7.41 3.43
CA SER A 17 -3.16 -8.87 3.38
C SER A 17 -2.27 -9.41 2.26
N GLU A 18 -2.11 -8.65 1.17
CA GLU A 18 -1.30 -9.05 0.01
C GLU A 18 0.17 -8.65 0.14
N CYS A 19 0.55 -7.86 1.15
CA CYS A 19 1.92 -7.43 1.32
C CYS A 19 2.81 -8.59 1.84
N PRO A 20 3.77 -9.11 1.04
CA PRO A 20 4.55 -10.29 1.42
C PRO A 20 5.54 -10.03 2.58
N VAL A 21 5.84 -8.76 2.84
CA VAL A 21 6.73 -8.31 3.92
C VAL A 21 5.96 -7.60 5.05
N SER A 22 4.62 -7.59 4.97
CA SER A 22 3.73 -6.97 5.98
C SER A 22 4.11 -5.53 6.36
N CYS A 23 4.59 -4.75 5.38
CA CYS A 23 5.02 -3.36 5.57
C CYS A 23 3.88 -2.33 5.39
N ILE A 24 2.61 -2.75 5.40
CA ILE A 24 1.46 -1.89 5.18
C ILE A 24 0.57 -1.95 6.42
N ALA A 25 0.14 -0.79 6.94
CA ALA A 25 -0.72 -0.70 8.11
C ALA A 25 -1.81 0.36 7.92
N ALA A 26 -2.91 0.25 8.68
CA ALA A 26 -3.95 1.27 8.71
C ALA A 26 -3.44 2.56 9.38
N GLY A 27 -3.53 3.69 8.67
CA GLY A 27 -3.34 5.03 9.23
C GLY A 27 -4.66 5.69 9.61
N ASP A 28 -4.64 7.01 9.83
CA ASP A 28 -5.83 7.76 10.28
C ASP A 28 -6.93 7.84 9.21
N SER A 29 -6.56 8.01 7.95
CA SER A 29 -7.49 8.17 6.82
C SER A 29 -7.23 7.19 5.68
N VAL A 30 -5.97 6.79 5.51
CA VAL A 30 -5.49 5.91 4.45
C VAL A 30 -4.55 4.86 5.05
N TYR A 31 -4.37 3.76 4.33
CA TYR A 31 -3.29 2.82 4.66
C TYR A 31 -1.93 3.48 4.37
N VAL A 32 -0.92 3.11 5.14
CA VAL A 32 0.44 3.66 5.07
C VAL A 32 1.41 2.52 4.81
N ILE A 33 2.36 2.75 3.89
CA ILE A 33 3.43 1.81 3.57
C ILE A 33 4.71 2.30 4.25
N ASP A 34 5.38 1.42 4.98
CA ASP A 34 6.74 1.64 5.46
C ASP A 34 7.71 1.55 4.27
N ALA A 35 8.30 2.70 3.91
CA ALA A 35 9.19 2.81 2.77
C ALA A 35 10.52 2.08 2.97
N ASP A 36 10.99 1.93 4.20
CA ASP A 36 12.25 1.24 4.51
C ASP A 36 12.11 -0.28 4.41
N ALA A 37 10.90 -0.80 4.64
CA ALA A 37 10.58 -2.23 4.54
C ALA A 37 10.01 -2.63 3.17
N CYS A 38 9.61 -1.68 2.33
CA CYS A 38 9.01 -1.97 1.03
C CYS A 38 10.02 -2.57 0.05
N ILE A 39 9.71 -3.75 -0.49
CA ILE A 39 10.54 -4.46 -1.48
C ILE A 39 10.09 -4.27 -2.94
N GLU A 40 9.22 -3.29 -3.20
CA GLU A 40 8.84 -2.89 -4.56
C GLU A 40 8.14 -4.00 -5.38
N CYS A 41 7.50 -4.96 -4.70
CA CYS A 41 6.91 -6.13 -5.36
C CYS A 41 5.64 -5.85 -6.19
N GLY A 42 4.95 -4.73 -5.94
CA GLY A 42 3.73 -4.34 -6.67
C GLY A 42 2.45 -5.10 -6.33
N ALA A 43 2.47 -6.01 -5.35
CA ALA A 43 1.27 -6.75 -4.93
C ALA A 43 0.14 -5.82 -4.45
N CYS A 44 0.48 -4.78 -3.69
CA CYS A 44 -0.49 -3.80 -3.20
C CYS A 44 -1.19 -3.03 -4.33
N ALA A 45 -0.48 -2.66 -5.40
CA ALA A 45 -1.05 -1.98 -6.56
C ALA A 45 -2.00 -2.90 -7.33
N ASN A 46 -1.63 -4.17 -7.54
CA ASN A 46 -2.44 -5.14 -8.30
C ASN A 46 -3.80 -5.46 -7.65
N VAL A 47 -3.90 -5.38 -6.32
CA VAL A 47 -5.15 -5.68 -5.58
C VAL A 47 -5.99 -4.43 -5.29
N CYS A 48 -5.43 -3.23 -5.47
CA CYS A 48 -6.12 -2.02 -5.07
C CYS A 48 -7.27 -1.69 -6.05
N PRO A 49 -8.53 -1.59 -5.59
CA PRO A 49 -9.67 -1.33 -6.48
C PRO A 49 -9.72 0.10 -7.04
N VAL A 50 -8.85 0.98 -6.53
CA VAL A 50 -8.79 2.41 -6.85
C VAL A 50 -7.38 2.85 -7.25
N ASP A 51 -6.49 1.89 -7.52
CA ASP A 51 -5.10 2.15 -7.95
C ASP A 51 -4.35 3.17 -7.06
N ALA A 52 -4.62 3.17 -5.76
CA ALA A 52 -4.06 4.14 -4.82
C ALA A 52 -2.55 3.97 -4.54
N PRO A 53 -1.96 2.74 -4.50
CA PRO A 53 -0.52 2.55 -4.34
C PRO A 53 0.24 2.95 -5.60
N GLN A 54 1.13 3.93 -5.49
CA GLN A 54 1.98 4.40 -6.60
C GLN A 54 3.47 4.31 -6.23
N GLN A 55 4.33 4.13 -7.23
CA GLN A 55 5.79 4.08 -7.04
C GLN A 55 6.37 5.50 -7.06
N GLN A 56 7.30 5.79 -6.14
CA GLN A 56 8.06 7.06 -6.11
C GLN A 56 9.57 6.81 -6.16
#